data_AF-A0A397SQR7-F1
#
_entry.id   AF-A0A397SQR7-F1
#
_cell.length_a   1.000
_cell.length_b   1.000
_cell.length_c   1.000
_cell.angle_alpha   90.00
_cell.angle_beta   90.00
_cell.angle_gamma   90.00
#
_symmetry.space_group_name_H-M   'P 1'
#
loop_
_entity.id
_entity.type
_entity.pdbx_description
1 polymer ?
#
loop_
_entity_poly.entity_id
_entity_poly.type
_entity_poly.pdbx_seq_one_letter_code
_entity_poly.pdbx_strand_id
1 'polypeptide(L)'
;MPKPPVPGSKSGKGLGKSAKVSAMRHRKLLRENIKAITRPAIRRMARRGGVKRISGEIYEIARTCIKDFVTDVLRDCVSYVEYEKKKTVGVMEMLLALKRQGRTIYGFDHEIRGRHTHAHFHY
;
A
#
# COMPACT_ATOMS: atom_id res chain seq x y z
N MET A 1 -47.32 -19.03 31.27
CA MET A 1 -46.82 -17.72 31.76
C MET A 1 -46.47 -16.84 30.56
N PRO A 2 -46.92 -15.57 30.51
CA PRO A 2 -46.58 -14.65 29.42
C PRO A 2 -45.14 -14.14 29.54
N LYS A 3 -44.43 -13.99 28.40
CA LYS A 3 -43.04 -13.48 28.35
C LYS A 3 -43.01 -11.96 28.54
N PRO A 4 -41.99 -11.39 29.24
CA PRO A 4 -41.88 -9.95 29.42
C PRO A 4 -41.46 -9.21 28.13
N PRO A 5 -41.89 -7.95 27.95
CA PRO A 5 -41.55 -7.15 26.75
C PRO A 5 -40.07 -6.74 26.73
N VAL A 6 -39.45 -6.83 25.55
CA VAL A 6 -38.06 -6.43 25.29
C VAL A 6 -37.92 -4.91 25.20
N PRO A 7 -36.92 -4.27 25.84
CA PRO A 7 -36.68 -2.83 25.70
C PRO A 7 -36.16 -2.50 24.29
N GLY A 8 -36.82 -1.54 23.65
CA GLY A 8 -36.59 -1.14 22.26
C GLY A 8 -35.18 -0.66 21.93
N SER A 9 -34.85 -0.82 20.63
CA SER A 9 -33.64 -0.32 19.98
C SER A 9 -33.45 1.17 20.22
N LYS A 10 -32.33 1.56 20.84
CA LYS A 10 -31.87 2.96 20.84
C LYS A 10 -31.38 3.32 19.44
N SER A 11 -32.25 3.94 18.65
CA SER A 11 -31.88 4.64 17.42
C SER A 11 -30.89 5.75 17.76
N GLY A 12 -29.64 5.60 17.33
CA GLY A 12 -28.60 6.61 17.49
C GLY A 12 -29.01 7.89 16.75
N LYS A 13 -29.25 8.93 17.54
CA LYS A 13 -29.65 10.27 17.13
C LYS A 13 -28.43 10.99 16.51
N GLY A 14 -28.50 11.24 15.20
CA GLY A 14 -27.88 12.33 14.43
C GLY A 14 -26.39 12.68 14.63
N LEU A 15 -25.56 12.42 13.61
CA LEU A 15 -24.34 13.20 13.37
C LEU A 15 -24.70 14.38 12.46
N GLY A 16 -24.76 15.57 13.05
CA GLY A 16 -25.13 16.81 12.39
C GLY A 16 -24.21 17.14 11.21
N LYS A 17 -24.84 17.37 10.05
CA LYS A 17 -24.25 18.17 8.98
C LYS A 17 -24.31 19.63 9.42
N SER A 18 -23.23 20.18 9.98
CA SER A 18 -23.06 21.63 10.07
C SER A 18 -22.17 22.09 8.91
N ALA A 19 -22.82 22.80 7.99
CA ALA A 19 -22.20 23.50 6.88
C ALA A 19 -21.27 24.62 7.39
N LYS A 20 -20.25 24.94 6.57
CA LYS A 20 -19.33 26.09 6.68
C LYS A 20 -18.18 25.99 7.70
N VAL A 21 -17.39 24.93 7.60
CA VAL A 21 -15.92 24.99 7.41
C VAL A 21 -15.59 23.65 6.78
N SER A 22 -15.03 23.62 5.56
CA SER A 22 -14.47 22.39 4.98
C SER A 22 -13.65 21.73 6.07
N ALA A 23 -14.10 20.58 6.59
CA ALA A 23 -13.42 19.87 7.66
C ALA A 23 -11.99 19.65 7.18
N MET A 24 -11.08 20.53 7.62
CA MET A 24 -9.70 20.55 7.18
C MET A 24 -9.18 19.18 7.59
N ARG A 25 -9.05 18.28 6.60
CA ARG A 25 -8.54 16.94 6.85
C ARG A 25 -7.10 17.16 7.27
N HIS A 26 -6.86 17.19 8.58
CA HIS A 26 -5.52 17.16 9.12
C HIS A 26 -4.81 16.01 8.41
N ARG A 27 -3.74 16.34 7.68
CA ARG A 27 -2.87 15.35 7.05
C ARG A 27 -2.56 14.33 8.14
N LYS A 28 -2.86 13.04 7.92
CA LYS A 28 -2.44 12.00 8.85
C LYS A 28 -0.94 12.18 9.09
N LEU A 29 -0.58 12.49 10.33
CA LEU A 29 0.81 12.52 10.74
C LEU A 29 1.42 11.17 10.36
N LEU A 30 2.60 11.19 9.75
CA LEU A 30 3.35 9.98 9.42
C LEU A 30 3.68 9.28 10.74
N ARG A 31 2.90 8.25 11.06
CA ARG A 31 3.22 7.29 12.11
C ARG A 31 4.00 6.16 11.49
N GLU A 32 4.73 5.42 12.32
CA GLU A 32 5.39 4.20 11.88
C GLU A 32 4.34 3.16 11.45
N ASN A 33 4.11 3.07 10.14
CA ASN A 33 3.15 2.14 9.54
C ASN A 33 3.71 0.72 9.43
N ILE A 34 4.95 0.49 9.89
CA ILE A 34 5.66 -0.78 9.70
C ILE A 34 4.93 -1.96 10.37
N LYS A 35 4.26 -1.71 11.50
CA LYS A 35 3.46 -2.72 12.21
C LYS A 35 2.15 -3.09 11.48
N ALA A 36 1.73 -2.32 10.48
CA ALA A 36 0.60 -2.68 9.62
C ALA A 36 0.89 -3.96 8.81
N ILE A 37 2.17 -4.30 8.61
CA ILE A 37 2.56 -5.62 8.12
C ILE A 37 2.39 -6.62 9.28
N THR A 38 1.22 -7.27 9.28
CA THR A 38 0.80 -8.17 10.36
C THR A 38 1.56 -9.50 10.33
N ARG A 39 1.70 -10.14 11.50
CA ARG A 39 2.32 -11.48 11.63
C ARG A 39 1.69 -12.53 10.69
N PRO A 40 0.35 -12.59 10.51
CA PRO A 40 -0.26 -13.50 9.54
C PRO A 40 0.16 -13.24 8.09
N ALA A 41 0.36 -11.97 7.68
CA ALA A 41 0.83 -11.66 6.33
C ALA A 41 2.25 -12.19 6.09
N ILE A 42 3.16 -11.97 7.05
CA ILE A 42 4.52 -12.51 7.02
C ILE A 42 4.49 -14.04 6.99
N ARG A 43 3.62 -14.67 7.78
CA ARG A 43 3.44 -16.12 7.77
C ARG A 43 3.01 -16.62 6.40
N ARG A 44 2.03 -15.97 5.74
CA ARG A 44 1.59 -16.34 4.38
C ARG A 44 2.72 -16.23 3.36
N MET A 45 3.53 -15.16 3.41
CA MET A 45 4.70 -15.00 2.55
C MET A 45 5.72 -16.12 2.77
N ALA A 46 6.10 -16.39 4.02
CA ALA A 46 7.04 -17.45 4.38
C ALA A 46 6.53 -18.85 3.97
N ARG A 47 5.23 -19.12 4.12
CA ARG A 47 4.64 -20.39 3.64
C ARG A 47 4.71 -20.52 2.13
N ARG A 48 4.44 -19.45 1.38
CA ARG A 48 4.62 -19.44 -0.08
C ARG A 48 6.08 -19.73 -0.48
N GLY A 49 7.03 -19.28 0.33
CA GLY A 49 8.46 -19.61 0.18
C GLY A 49 8.88 -20.98 0.72
N GLY A 50 7.95 -21.87 1.10
CA GLY A 50 8.28 -23.22 1.58
C GLY A 50 8.80 -23.30 3.02
N VAL A 51 8.73 -22.22 3.80
CA VAL A 51 9.26 -22.21 5.17
C VAL A 51 8.38 -23.05 6.10
N LYS A 52 8.94 -24.06 6.78
CA LYS A 52 8.23 -25.01 7.67
C LYS A 52 8.06 -24.55 9.12
N ARG A 53 9.02 -23.82 9.68
CA ARG A 53 8.99 -23.25 11.05
C ARG A 53 9.54 -21.83 11.00
N ILE A 54 9.00 -20.93 11.81
CA ILE A 54 9.35 -19.50 11.82
C ILE A 54 9.61 -19.10 13.28
N SER A 55 10.80 -18.56 13.55
CA SER A 55 11.14 -18.00 14.87
C SER A 55 10.37 -16.69 15.16
N GLY A 56 10.24 -16.33 16.44
CA GLY A 56 9.58 -15.11 16.87
C GLY A 56 10.25 -13.82 16.39
N GLU A 57 11.58 -13.81 16.25
CA GLU A 57 12.35 -12.63 15.86
C GLU A 57 12.20 -12.28 14.37
N ILE A 58 11.90 -13.28 13.54
CA ILE A 58 11.76 -13.13 12.09
C ILE A 58 10.66 -12.13 11.72
N TYR A 59 9.63 -11.94 12.56
CA TYR A 59 8.58 -10.96 12.25
C TYR A 59 9.08 -9.53 12.23
N GLU A 60 10.04 -9.18 13.08
CA GLU A 60 10.60 -7.83 13.10
C GLU A 60 11.67 -7.66 12.03
N ILE A 61 12.54 -8.67 11.87
CA ILE A 61 13.55 -8.67 10.80
C ILE A 61 12.89 -8.54 9.43
N ALA A 62 11.84 -9.32 9.16
CA ALA A 62 11.12 -9.27 7.88
C ALA A 62 10.49 -7.89 7.63
N ARG A 63 10.03 -7.19 8.67
CA ARG A 63 9.52 -5.83 8.52
C ARG A 63 10.63 -4.88 8.09
N THR A 64 11.77 -4.91 8.77
CA THR A 64 12.95 -4.10 8.40
C THR A 64 13.36 -4.37 6.95
N CYS A 65 13.49 -5.63 6.55
CA CYS A 65 13.83 -5.97 5.16
C CYS A 65 12.81 -5.44 4.14
N ILE A 66 11.51 -5.50 4.44
CA ILE A 66 10.47 -4.95 3.54
C ILE A 66 10.58 -3.42 3.47
N LYS A 67 10.84 -2.76 4.60
CA LYS A 67 11.03 -1.31 4.65
C LYS A 67 12.24 -0.88 3.83
N ASP A 68 13.36 -1.58 3.98
CA ASP A 68 14.61 -1.27 3.28
C ASP A 68 14.42 -1.46 1.77
N PHE A 69 13.84 -2.58 1.35
CA PHE A 69 13.53 -2.84 -0.05
C PHE A 69 12.66 -1.75 -0.69
N VAL A 70 11.56 -1.37 -0.03
CA VAL A 70 10.67 -0.31 -0.55
C VAL A 70 11.38 1.04 -0.55
N THR A 71 12.23 1.31 0.45
CA THR A 71 13.00 2.55 0.54
C THR A 71 13.97 2.68 -0.63
N ASP A 72 14.68 1.60 -0.97
CA ASP A 72 15.64 1.60 -2.08
C ASP A 72 14.95 1.74 -3.44
N VAL A 73 13.84 1.04 -3.68
CA VAL A 73 13.05 1.20 -4.90
C VAL A 73 12.49 2.64 -5.01
N LEU A 74 11.94 3.18 -3.93
CA LEU A 74 11.35 4.52 -3.95
C LEU A 74 12.39 5.63 -4.15
N ARG A 75 13.63 5.47 -3.66
CA ARG A 75 14.72 6.41 -3.93
C ARG A 75 14.92 6.57 -5.44
N ASP A 76 14.99 5.46 -6.15
CA ASP A 76 15.16 5.45 -7.61
C ASP A 76 13.94 6.05 -8.31
N CYS A 77 12.72 5.67 -7.90
CA CYS A 77 11.48 6.24 -8.44
C CYS A 77 11.45 7.76 -8.32
N VAL A 78 11.83 8.30 -7.15
CA VAL A 78 11.84 9.74 -6.91
C VAL A 78 12.86 10.43 -7.82
N SER A 79 14.05 9.85 -8.02
CA SER A 79 15.04 10.39 -8.95
C SER A 79 14.51 10.49 -10.39
N TYR A 80 13.77 9.49 -10.87
CA TYR A 80 13.13 9.56 -12.20
C TYR A 80 12.04 10.63 -12.28
N VAL A 81 11.18 10.73 -11.25
CA VAL A 81 10.13 11.76 -11.19
C VAL A 81 10.71 13.18 -11.18
N GLU A 82 11.79 13.40 -10.41
CA GLU A 82 12.48 14.68 -10.32
C GLU A 82 13.14 15.05 -11.65
N TYR A 83 13.77 14.09 -12.33
CA TYR A 83 14.33 14.29 -13.68
C TYR A 83 13.25 14.75 -14.68
N GLU A 84 12.06 14.17 -14.61
CA GLU A 84 10.92 14.52 -15.46
C GLU A 84 10.15 15.77 -14.99
N LYS A 85 10.58 16.42 -13.90
CA LYS A 85 9.92 17.59 -13.28
C LYS A 85 8.45 17.34 -12.91
N LYS A 86 8.10 16.09 -12.61
CA LYS A 86 6.77 15.68 -12.14
C LYS A 86 6.68 15.77 -10.62
N LYS A 87 5.46 15.76 -10.09
CA LYS A 87 5.18 15.70 -8.63
C LYS A 87 4.54 14.37 -8.19
N THR A 88 4.28 13.49 -9.14
CA THR A 88 3.53 12.25 -8.94
C THR A 88 4.37 11.10 -9.46
N VAL A 89 4.61 10.10 -8.61
CA VAL A 89 5.21 8.82 -9.03
C VAL A 89 4.16 8.03 -9.80
N GLY A 90 4.43 7.74 -11.07
CA GLY A 90 3.63 6.88 -11.91
C GLY A 90 4.15 5.45 -11.94
N VAL A 91 3.51 4.62 -12.77
CA VAL A 91 3.89 3.22 -12.98
C VAL A 91 5.22 3.12 -13.74
N MET A 92 5.48 4.03 -14.67
CA MET A 92 6.71 4.04 -15.47
C MET A 92 7.96 4.17 -14.62
N GLU A 93 7.97 5.13 -13.69
CA GLU A 93 9.12 5.38 -12.84
C GLU A 93 9.40 4.17 -11.93
N MET A 94 8.35 3.44 -11.52
CA MET A 94 8.47 2.18 -10.79
C MET A 94 9.05 1.04 -11.64
N LEU A 95 8.58 0.87 -12.88
CA LEU A 95 9.08 -0.15 -13.80
C LEU A 95 10.56 0.06 -14.12
N LEU A 96 10.97 1.32 -14.36
CA LEU A 96 12.35 1.69 -14.61
C LEU A 96 13.25 1.47 -13.39
N ALA A 97 12.82 1.90 -12.19
CA ALA A 97 13.54 1.67 -10.94
C ALA A 97 13.78 0.17 -10.69
N LEU A 98 12.74 -0.65 -10.87
CA LEU A 98 12.83 -2.10 -10.68
C LEU A 98 13.73 -2.77 -11.73
N LYS A 99 13.66 -2.35 -13.00
CA LYS A 99 14.57 -2.82 -14.06
C LYS A 99 16.02 -2.48 -13.73
N ARG A 100 16.31 -1.26 -13.24
CA ARG A 100 17.66 -0.84 -12.83
C ARG A 100 18.24 -1.74 -11.74
N GLN A 101 17.40 -2.25 -10.86
CA GLN A 101 17.78 -3.19 -9.79
C GLN A 101 17.77 -4.67 -10.23
N GLY A 102 17.54 -4.96 -11.51
CA GLY A 102 17.47 -6.33 -12.04
C GLY A 102 16.21 -7.10 -11.66
N ARG A 103 15.12 -6.41 -11.29
CA ARG A 103 13.86 -6.98 -10.80
C ARG A 103 12.67 -6.58 -11.67
N THR A 104 12.75 -6.81 -12.97
CA THR A 104 11.68 -6.45 -13.93
C THR A 104 10.35 -7.11 -13.55
N ILE A 105 9.28 -6.30 -13.51
CA ILE A 105 7.91 -6.75 -13.25
C ILE A 105 7.09 -6.53 -14.53
N TYR A 106 6.31 -7.54 -14.92
CA TYR A 106 5.45 -7.52 -16.11
C TYR A 106 3.99 -7.29 -15.76
N GLY A 107 3.19 -6.86 -16.75
CA GLY A 107 1.72 -6.76 -16.64
C GLY A 107 1.18 -5.39 -16.22
N PHE A 108 2.06 -4.42 -16.00
CA PHE A 108 1.69 -3.05 -15.63
C PHE A 108 1.68 -2.08 -16.84
N ASP A 109 1.82 -2.63 -18.05
CA ASP A 109 1.96 -1.83 -19.29
C ASP A 109 0.63 -1.22 -19.77
N HIS A 110 -0.48 -1.67 -19.21
CA HIS A 110 -1.83 -1.31 -19.66
C HIS A 110 -2.24 0.10 -19.24
N GLU A 111 -1.73 0.65 -18.14
CA GLU A 111 -2.01 2.02 -17.70
C GLU A 111 -1.30 3.09 -18.56
N ILE A 112 -0.25 2.70 -19.29
CA ILE A 112 0.48 3.56 -20.23
C ILE A 112 -0.31 3.70 -21.55
N ARG A 113 -1.13 2.70 -21.88
CA ARG A 113 -1.87 2.56 -23.13
C ARG A 113 -3.19 3.31 -23.09
N GLY A 114 -3.13 4.63 -22.97
CA GLY A 114 -4.23 5.45 -23.50
C GLY A 114 -4.37 5.16 -25.00
N ARG A 115 -5.56 4.70 -25.43
CA ARG A 115 -6.00 4.53 -26.84
C ARG A 115 -4.89 4.80 -27.87
N HIS A 116 -4.16 3.78 -28.32
CA HIS A 116 -3.53 3.63 -29.65
C HIS A 116 -2.43 2.55 -29.57
N THR A 117 -2.62 1.52 -30.41
CA THR A 117 -1.65 0.62 -31.06
C THR A 117 -0.40 0.16 -30.29
N HIS A 118 -0.29 -1.17 -30.12
CA HIS A 118 0.90 -2.02 -30.10
C HIS A 118 2.28 -1.35 -30.22
N ALA A 119 2.69 -0.56 -29.24
CA ALA A 119 4.11 -0.33 -28.99
C ALA A 119 4.56 -1.36 -27.95
N HIS A 120 5.28 -2.38 -28.43
CA HIS A 120 6.09 -3.24 -27.59
C HIS A 120 7.26 -2.39 -27.08
N PHE A 121 7.06 -1.69 -25.98
CA PHE A 121 8.19 -1.17 -25.22
C PHE A 121 8.87 -2.37 -24.58
N HIS A 122 9.98 -2.80 -25.18
CA HIS A 122 10.88 -3.74 -24.55
C HIS A 122 11.63 -2.98 -23.45
N TYR A 123 11.07 -3.03 -22.24
CA TYR A 123 11.85 -2.85 -21.01
C TYR A 123 12.61 -4.14 -20.75
#